data_AF-A0A959HZR6-F1
#
_entry.id   AF-A0A959HZR6-F1
#
_cell.length_a   1.000
_cell.length_b   1.000
_cell.length_c   1.000
_cell.angle_alpha   90.00
_cell.angle_beta   90.00
_cell.angle_gamma   90.00
#
_symmetry.space_group_name_H-M   'P 1'
#
loop_
_entity.id
_entity.type
_entity.pdbx_description
1 polymer ?
#
loop_
_entity_poly.entity_id
_entity_poly.type
_entity_poly.pdbx_seq_one_letter_code
_entity_poly.pdbx_strand_id
1 'polypeptide(L)' 'MKKDEVWKYGVTIFGKKKRYGEAMLLAKGLNYHVQYTGKIEICLIKEKEKIYNYALLPENLIRTIPLKRPPGNKIDR' A
#
# COMPACT_ATOMS: atom_id res chain seq x y z
N MET A 1 9.67 -9.67 -3.94
CA MET A 1 9.22 -8.79 -2.84
C MET A 1 9.80 -9.41 -1.58
N LYS A 2 10.58 -8.65 -0.81
CA LYS A 2 11.19 -9.14 0.42
C LYS A 2 10.22 -8.98 1.59
N LYS A 3 10.53 -9.66 2.69
CA LYS A 3 9.83 -9.48 3.97
C LYS A 3 9.86 -7.98 4.35
N ASP A 4 8.75 -7.49 4.89
CA ASP A 4 8.58 -6.10 5.36
C ASP A 4 8.57 -5.00 4.26
N GLU A 5 8.49 -5.37 2.98
CA GLU A 5 8.26 -4.40 1.89
C GLU A 5 6.79 -4.01 1.73
N VAL A 6 6.54 -2.81 1.21
CA VAL A 6 5.16 -2.34 0.96
C VAL A 6 4.60 -2.91 -0.34
N TRP A 7 3.49 -3.64 -0.21
CA TRP A 7 2.73 -4.12 -1.38
C TRP A 7 1.73 -3.10 -1.92
N LYS A 8 0.99 -2.42 -1.04
CA LYS A 8 -0.11 -1.52 -1.43
C LYS A 8 -0.42 -0.49 -0.35
N TYR A 9 -0.68 0.75 -0.76
CA TYR A 9 -1.40 1.75 0.05
C TYR A 9 -2.88 1.82 -0.34
N GLY A 10 -3.74 2.07 0.65
CA GLY A 10 -5.18 1.89 0.52
C GLY A 10 -6.02 2.73 1.47
N VAL A 11 -7.03 3.41 0.90
CA VAL A 11 -8.25 3.96 1.50
C VAL A 11 -9.10 2.91 2.24
N THR A 12 -9.72 3.07 3.41
CA THR A 12 -10.97 2.29 3.72
C THR A 12 -11.82 2.94 4.80
N ILE A 13 -13.14 2.97 4.61
CA ILE A 13 -14.13 3.33 5.65
C ILE A 13 -14.73 2.10 6.34
N PHE A 14 -14.61 0.93 5.71
CA PHE A 14 -15.18 -0.33 6.21
C PHE A 14 -14.17 -1.19 6.97
N GLY A 15 -12.92 -0.71 7.09
CA GLY A 15 -11.83 -1.43 7.73
C GLY A 15 -11.27 -2.59 6.90
N LYS A 16 -10.41 -3.40 7.54
CA LYS A 16 -9.72 -4.56 6.94
C LYS A 16 -10.70 -5.60 6.41
N LYS A 17 -11.59 -6.11 7.28
CA LYS A 17 -12.43 -7.30 7.02
C LYS A 17 -13.30 -7.20 5.76
N LYS A 18 -13.85 -6.02 5.47
CA LYS A 18 -14.73 -5.82 4.31
C LYS A 18 -13.98 -5.50 3.02
N ARG A 19 -12.79 -4.87 3.07
CA ARG A 19 -12.04 -4.44 1.87
C ARG A 19 -10.96 -5.43 1.46
N TYR A 20 -10.34 -6.09 2.42
CA TYR A 20 -9.25 -7.03 2.21
C TYR A 20 -9.61 -8.35 2.91
N GLY A 21 -10.10 -9.32 2.14
CA GLY A 21 -10.42 -10.64 2.67
C GLY A 21 -9.18 -11.30 3.28
N GLU A 22 -9.32 -11.87 4.47
CA GLU A 22 -8.20 -12.48 5.21
C GLU A 22 -7.54 -13.61 4.42
N ALA A 23 -8.33 -14.43 3.72
CA ALA A 23 -7.82 -15.48 2.85
C ALA A 23 -6.92 -14.93 1.72
N MET A 24 -7.25 -13.76 1.15
CA MET A 24 -6.43 -13.15 0.08
C MET A 24 -5.11 -12.60 0.64
N LEU A 25 -5.14 -12.01 1.82
CA LEU A 25 -3.93 -11.51 2.50
C LEU A 25 -3.00 -12.68 2.87
N LEU A 26 -3.55 -13.75 3.44
CA LEU A 26 -2.80 -14.96 3.79
C LEU A 26 -2.18 -15.64 2.56
N ALA A 27 -2.96 -15.83 1.48
CA ALA A 27 -2.48 -16.44 0.25
C ALA A 27 -1.33 -15.66 -0.41
N LYS A 28 -1.21 -14.36 -0.14
CA LYS A 28 -0.12 -13.50 -0.62
C LYS A 28 0.98 -13.24 0.42
N GLY A 29 0.88 -13.80 1.62
CA GLY A 29 1.81 -13.52 2.72
C GLY A 29 1.82 -12.05 3.16
N LEU A 30 0.69 -11.35 3.05
CA LEU A 30 0.57 -9.93 3.34
C LEU A 30 -0.02 -9.67 4.72
N ASN A 31 0.56 -8.70 5.43
CA ASN A 31 0.01 -8.16 6.66
C ASN A 31 -0.71 -6.83 6.40
N TYR A 32 -1.80 -6.60 7.13
CA TYR A 32 -2.55 -5.34 7.07
C TYR A 32 -2.20 -4.47 8.26
N HIS A 33 -1.73 -3.26 8.00
CA HIS A 33 -1.35 -2.28 9.02
C HIS A 33 -2.11 -0.97 8.83
N VAL A 34 -2.77 -0.50 9.89
CA VAL A 34 -3.38 0.83 9.92
C VAL A 34 -2.27 1.84 10.19
N GLN A 35 -2.17 2.84 9.33
CA GLN A 35 -1.13 3.87 9.39
C GLN A 35 -1.65 5.24 9.86
N TYR A 36 -2.96 5.47 9.69
CA TYR A 36 -3.64 6.69 10.11
C TYR A 36 -5.14 6.43 10.20
N THR A 37 -5.81 7.06 11.16
CA THR A 37 -7.27 7.03 11.32
C THR A 37 -7.76 8.46 11.54
N GLY A 38 -8.77 8.87 10.78
CA GLY A 38 -9.30 10.24 10.84
C GLY A 38 -10.26 10.52 9.68
N LYS A 39 -10.43 11.80 9.34
CA LYS A 39 -11.28 12.24 8.22
C LYS A 39 -10.85 11.58 6.91
N ILE A 40 -11.83 11.19 6.09
CA ILE A 40 -11.60 10.50 4.81
C ILE A 40 -10.71 11.31 3.86
N GLU A 41 -10.89 12.62 3.83
CA GLU A 41 -10.09 13.55 3.01
C GLU A 41 -8.60 13.48 3.36
N ILE A 42 -8.28 13.48 4.66
CA ILE A 42 -6.89 13.37 5.14
C ILE A 42 -6.32 11.99 4.82
N CYS A 43 -7.12 10.93 4.95
CA CYS A 43 -6.70 9.59 4.57
C CYS A 43 -6.36 9.52 3.08
N LEU A 44 -7.17 10.11 2.20
CA LEU A 44 -6.94 10.14 0.75
C LEU A 44 -5.68 10.95 0.38
N ILE A 45 -5.44 12.09 1.03
CA ILE A 45 -4.21 12.88 0.86
C ILE A 45 -3.00 12.03 1.23
N LYS A 46 -3.01 11.41 2.43
CA LYS A 46 -1.91 10.56 2.91
C LYS A 46 -1.67 9.35 2.03
N GLU A 47 -2.72 8.74 1.47
CA GLU A 47 -2.58 7.64 0.51
C GLU A 47 -1.80 8.10 -0.72
N LYS A 48 -2.18 9.24 -1.31
CA LYS A 48 -1.49 9.79 -2.49
C LYS A 48 -0.03 10.14 -2.19
N GLU A 49 0.23 10.81 -1.06
CA GLU A 49 1.59 11.13 -0.62
C GLU A 49 2.46 9.88 -0.50
N LYS A 50 1.94 8.82 0.14
CA LYS A 50 2.67 7.56 0.31
C LYS A 50 2.90 6.82 -1.01
N ILE A 51 1.93 6.81 -1.91
CA ILE A 51 2.09 6.21 -3.24
C ILE A 51 3.14 6.99 -4.06
N TYR A 52 3.10 8.32 -4.02
CA TYR A 52 4.06 9.17 -4.71
C TYR A 52 5.48 8.98 -4.17
N ASN A 53 5.63 9.00 -2.84
CA ASN A 53 6.91 8.83 -2.16
C ASN A 53 7.46 7.41 -2.19
N TYR A 54 6.67 6.41 -2.62
CA TYR A 54 7.13 5.03 -2.76
C TYR A 54 8.40 4.92 -3.62
N ALA A 55 8.50 5.76 -4.66
CA ALA A 55 9.66 5.78 -5.56
C ALA A 55 10.98 6.02 -4.81
N LEU A 56 10.93 6.72 -3.68
CA LEU A 56 12.07 7.12 -2.84
C LEU A 56 12.33 6.16 -1.68
N LEU A 57 11.52 5.11 -1.51
CA LEU A 57 11.71 4.18 -0.39
C LEU A 57 12.94 3.29 -0.61
N PRO A 58 13.68 2.93 0.46
CA PRO A 58 14.88 2.10 0.34
C PRO A 58 14.62 0.79 -0.41
N GLU A 59 13.48 0.12 -0.19
CA GLU A 59 13.14 -1.13 -0.88
C GLU A 59 12.95 -0.97 -2.40
N ASN A 60 12.66 0.25 -2.86
CA ASN A 60 12.49 0.56 -4.26
C ASN A 60 13.81 1.00 -4.91
N LEU A 61 14.64 1.74 -4.17
CA LEU A 61 15.94 2.22 -4.62
C LEU A 61 16.95 1.08 -4.86
N ILE A 62 16.85 -0.02 -4.10
CA ILE A 62 17.73 -1.20 -4.29
C ILE A 62 17.29 -2.12 -5.43
N ARG A 63 16.18 -1.85 -6.12
CA ARG A 63 15.70 -2.69 -7.23
C ARG A 63 16.53 -2.41 -8.47
N THR A 64 16.80 -3.47 -9.26
CA THR A 64 17.45 -3.32 -10.58
C THR A 64 16.67 -2.36 -11.49
N ILE A 65 15.33 -2.39 -11.40
CA ILE A 65 14.44 -1.45 -12.08
C ILE A 65 13.49 -0.86 -11.02
N PRO A 66 13.65 0.42 -10.64
CA PRO A 66 12.77 1.08 -9.69
C PRO A 66 11.33 1.18 -10.20
N LEU A 67 10.36 1.01 -9.30
CA LEU A 67 8.94 1.16 -9.59
C LEU A 67 8.45 2.56 -9.21
N LYS A 68 7.54 3.13 -10.00
CA LYS A 68 6.94 4.44 -9.69
C LYS A 68 5.93 4.38 -8.54
N ARG A 69 5.39 3.20 -8.23
CA ARG A 69 4.30 2.96 -7.26
C ARG A 69 4.48 1.57 -6.62
N PRO A 70 3.84 1.29 -5.47
CA PRO A 70 3.82 -0.05 -4.92
C PRO A 70 3.22 -1.07 -5.91
N PRO A 71 3.70 -2.32 -5.94
CA PRO A 71 3.28 -3.32 -6.94
C PRO A 71 1.77 -3.59 -6.99
N GLY A 72 1.08 -3.47 -5.85
CA GLY A 72 -0.36 -3.70 -5.71
C GLY A 72 -1.24 -2.48 -5.99
N ASN A 73 -0.65 -1.31 -6.27
CA ASN A 73 -1.38 -0.12 -6.71
C ASN A 73 -1.42 -0.12 -8.26
N LYS A 74 -2.61 -0.34 -8.83
CA LYS A 74 -2.81 -0.33 -10.29
C LYS A 74 -2.43 1.04 -10.87
N ILE A 75 -1.94 1.03 -12.11
CA ILE A 75 -1.90 2.25 -12.94
C ILE A 75 -3.33 2.43 -13.42
N ASP A 76 -4.03 3.43 -12.88
CA ASP A 76 -5.32 3.84 -13.46
C ASP A 76 -5.05 4.24 -14.91
N ARG A 77 -5.75 3.60 -15.84
CA ARG A 77 -5.59 3.76 -17.29
C ARG A 77 -6.35 4.98 -17.77
#